data_AF-A0A7J3QDX1-F1
#
_entry.id   AF-A0A7J3QDX1-F1
#
_cell.length_a   1.000
_cell.length_b   1.000
_cell.length_c   1.000
_cell.angle_alpha   90.00
_cell.angle_beta   90.00
_cell.angle_gamma   90.00
#
_symmetry.space_group_name_H-M   'P 1'
#
loop_
_entity.id
_entity.type
_entity.pdbx_description
1 polymer ?
#
loop_
_entity_poly.entity_id
_entity_poly.type
_entity_poly.pdbx_seq_one_letter_code
_entity_poly.pdbx_strand_id
1 'polypeptide(L)'
;MTSIQQVEVIITNKKGVRDPEGETIHKHLILRKGYSMVSEVRTGKYILLSINASNSEEAIKIAKEICEKLRIYNPVVHDIEVRIHA
;
A
#
# COMPACT_ATOMS: atom_id res chain seq x y z
N MET A 1 -12.20 19.50 -18.46
CA MET A 1 -10.82 19.94 -18.14
C MET A 1 -10.23 18.90 -17.19
N THR A 2 -9.02 18.43 -17.44
CA THR A 2 -8.31 17.54 -16.51
C THR A 2 -7.47 18.35 -15.53
N SER A 3 -7.21 17.77 -14.36
CA SER A 3 -6.31 18.32 -13.33
C SER A 3 -5.39 17.20 -12.83
N ILE A 4 -4.22 17.57 -12.29
CA ILE A 4 -3.34 16.61 -11.64
C ILE A 4 -3.96 16.21 -10.29
N GLN A 5 -4.20 14.93 -10.13
CA GLN A 5 -4.68 14.29 -8.91
C GLN A 5 -3.54 13.45 -8.34
N GLN A 6 -3.27 13.59 -7.04
CA GLN A 6 -2.33 12.72 -6.35
C GLN A 6 -3.07 11.48 -5.82
N VAL A 7 -2.59 10.30 -6.16
CA VAL A 7 -3.21 9.01 -5.81
C VAL A 7 -2.21 8.15 -5.07
N GLU A 8 -2.59 7.73 -3.87
CA GLU A 8 -1.84 6.79 -3.04
C GLU A 8 -2.18 5.36 -3.43
N VAL A 9 -1.16 4.51 -3.54
CA VAL A 9 -1.29 3.06 -3.62
C VAL A 9 -0.44 2.43 -2.52
N ILE A 10 -1.10 1.69 -1.63
CA ILE A 10 -0.45 0.92 -0.57
C ILE A 10 -0.52 -0.54 -0.97
N ILE A 11 0.63 -1.21 -1.04
CA ILE A 11 0.74 -2.64 -1.35
C ILE A 11 1.21 -3.36 -0.10
N THR A 12 0.45 -4.32 0.39
CA THR A 12 0.80 -5.15 1.54
C THR A 12 0.70 -6.62 1.18
N ASN A 13 1.45 -7.48 1.87
CA ASN A 13 1.20 -8.93 1.79
C ASN A 13 -0.24 -9.22 2.23
N LYS A 14 -0.88 -10.25 1.65
CA LYS A 14 -2.21 -10.71 2.05
C LYS A 14 -2.20 -11.22 3.49
N LYS A 15 -3.38 -11.25 4.11
CA LYS A 15 -3.57 -11.92 5.40
C LYS A 15 -3.17 -13.40 5.27
N GLY A 16 -2.29 -13.86 6.16
CA GLY A 16 -1.74 -15.22 6.13
C GLY A 16 -0.48 -15.40 5.26
N VAL A 17 -0.12 -14.42 4.44
CA VAL A 17 1.20 -14.37 3.80
C VAL A 17 2.19 -13.77 4.79
N ARG A 18 3.32 -14.45 4.93
CA ARG A 18 4.39 -14.07 5.85
C ARG A 18 4.99 -12.73 5.45
N ASP A 19 5.25 -11.88 6.44
CA ASP A 19 5.94 -10.60 6.28
C ASP A 19 7.19 -10.58 7.19
N PRO A 20 8.36 -11.04 6.69
CA PRO A 20 9.57 -11.11 7.50
C PRO A 20 10.06 -9.74 8.00
N GLU A 21 9.78 -8.66 7.26
CA GLU A 21 10.19 -7.31 7.64
C GLU A 21 9.36 -6.82 8.82
N GLY A 22 8.03 -6.93 8.73
CA GLY A 22 7.11 -6.63 9.83
C GLY A 22 7.42 -7.45 11.08
N GLU A 23 7.62 -8.76 10.93
CA GLU A 23 8.03 -9.65 12.02
C GLU A 23 9.33 -9.19 12.70
N THR A 24 10.31 -8.74 11.90
CA THR A 24 11.61 -8.30 12.43
C THR A 24 11.46 -7.00 13.22
N ILE A 25 10.72 -6.02 12.69
CA ILE A 25 10.45 -4.76 13.38
C ILE A 25 9.71 -5.01 14.68
N HIS A 26 8.65 -5.83 14.64
CA HIS A 26 7.85 -6.17 15.82
C HIS A 26 8.72 -6.81 16.90
N LYS A 27 9.39 -7.91 16.57
CA LYS A 27 10.12 -8.72 17.54
C LYS A 27 11.38 -8.04 18.07
N HIS A 28 12.15 -7.41 17.20
CA HIS A 28 13.50 -6.96 17.53
C HIS A 28 13.58 -5.48 17.88
N LEU A 29 12.62 -4.66 17.44
CA LEU A 29 12.62 -3.23 17.76
C LEU A 29 11.51 -2.91 18.76
N ILE A 30 10.26 -3.20 18.44
CA ILE A 30 9.10 -2.78 19.23
C ILE A 30 9.05 -3.52 20.58
N LEU A 31 8.99 -4.85 20.56
CA LEU A 31 8.87 -5.63 21.80
C LEU A 31 10.10 -5.48 22.70
N ARG A 32 11.31 -5.40 22.12
CA ARG A 32 12.55 -5.18 22.88
C ARG A 32 12.62 -3.81 23.57
N LYS A 33 11.85 -2.83 23.09
CA LYS A 33 11.75 -1.50 23.69
C LYS A 33 10.60 -1.38 24.70
N GLY A 34 9.91 -2.48 25.02
CA GLY A 34 8.86 -2.54 26.04
C GLY A 34 7.45 -2.22 25.54
N TYR A 35 7.27 -2.03 24.23
CA TYR A 35 5.95 -1.76 23.63
C TYR A 35 5.14 -3.04 23.42
N SER A 36 4.82 -3.74 24.51
CA SER A 36 4.10 -5.04 24.48
C SER A 36 2.65 -4.94 24.03
N MET A 37 2.06 -3.74 24.01
CA MET A 37 0.69 -3.51 23.52
C MET A 37 0.56 -3.61 21.99
N VAL A 38 1.67 -3.54 21.24
CA VAL A 38 1.65 -3.70 19.79
C VAL A 38 1.64 -5.19 19.47
N SER A 39 0.51 -5.69 18.97
CA SER A 39 0.31 -7.13 18.74
C SER A 39 0.92 -7.65 17.43
N GLU A 40 1.05 -6.81 16.41
CA GLU A 40 1.58 -7.17 15.08
C GLU A 40 2.14 -5.92 14.40
N VAL A 41 3.12 -6.12 13.51
CA VAL A 41 3.56 -5.10 12.55
C VAL A 41 3.46 -5.70 11.15
N ARG A 42 2.89 -4.93 10.23
CA ARG A 42 2.87 -5.22 8.80
C ARG A 42 3.61 -4.11 8.08
N THR A 43 4.51 -4.47 7.17
CA THR A 43 5.10 -3.52 6.23
C THR A 43 4.44 -3.65 4.87
N GLY A 44 4.66 -2.62 4.07
CA GLY A 44 4.09 -2.50 2.76
C GLY A 44 4.84 -1.44 1.96
N LYS A 45 4.58 -1.41 0.66
CA LYS A 45 5.11 -0.40 -0.24
C LYS A 45 4.09 0.70 -0.43
N TYR A 46 4.52 1.94 -0.27
CA TYR A 46 3.73 3.12 -0.61
C TYR A 46 4.18 3.68 -1.96
N ILE A 47 3.23 3.97 -2.84
CA ILE A 47 3.46 4.57 -4.15
C ILE A 47 2.53 5.78 -4.28
N LEU A 48 3.09 6.93 -4.62
CA LEU A 48 2.34 8.16 -4.89
C LEU A 48 2.40 8.47 -6.38
N LEU A 49 1.25 8.44 -7.05
CA LEU A 49 1.11 8.73 -8.46
C LEU A 49 0.53 10.13 -8.66
N SER A 50 1.07 10.89 -9.60
CA SER A 50 0.46 12.15 -10.08
C SER A 50 -0.23 11.88 -11.41
N ILE A 51 -1.56 11.91 -11.43
CA ILE A 51 -2.38 11.45 -12.55
C ILE A 51 -3.22 12.62 -13.07
N ASN A 52 -3.11 12.92 -14.36
CA ASN A 52 -4.05 13.85 -15.01
C ASN A 52 -5.40 13.15 -15.20
N ALA A 53 -6.43 13.63 -14.51
CA ALA A 53 -7.78 13.07 -14.56
C ALA A 53 -8.84 14.16 -14.47
N SER A 54 -10.05 13.85 -14.92
CA SER A 54 -11.20 14.75 -14.88
C SER A 54 -11.81 14.84 -13.49
N ASN A 55 -11.66 13.80 -12.68
CA ASN A 55 -12.10 13.72 -11.29
C ASN A 55 -11.34 12.64 -10.53
N SER A 56 -11.57 12.57 -9.21
CA SER A 56 -10.93 11.62 -8.30
C SER A 56 -11.24 10.15 -8.60
N GLU A 57 -12.46 9.82 -9.01
CA GLU A 57 -12.84 8.43 -9.34
C GLU A 57 -12.07 7.92 -10.56
N GLU A 58 -11.93 8.76 -11.58
CA GLU A 58 -11.12 8.46 -12.77
C GLU A 58 -9.65 8.26 -12.39
N ALA A 59 -9.07 9.12 -11.54
CA ALA A 59 -7.69 8.98 -11.09
C ALA A 59 -7.45 7.65 -10.34
N ILE A 60 -8.37 7.26 -9.44
CA ILE A 60 -8.31 5.98 -8.74
C ILE A 60 -8.41 4.81 -9.72
N LYS A 61 -9.32 4.88 -10.71
CA LYS A 61 -9.48 3.83 -11.73
C LYS A 61 -8.20 3.66 -12.54
N ILE A 62 -7.58 4.75 -12.99
CA ILE A 62 -6.30 4.74 -13.72
C ILE A 62 -5.20 4.12 -12.86
N ALA A 63 -5.08 4.52 -11.58
CA ALA A 63 -4.07 3.95 -10.67
C ALA A 63 -4.24 2.44 -10.51
N LYS A 64 -5.47 1.95 -10.30
CA LYS A 64 -5.77 0.51 -10.22
C LYS A 64 -5.42 -0.22 -11.52
N GLU A 65 -5.79 0.34 -12.66
CA GLU A 65 -5.48 -0.23 -13.98
C GLU A 65 -3.97 -0.36 -14.22
N ILE A 66 -3.20 0.68 -13.90
CA ILE A 66 -1.73 0.67 -13.97
C ILE A 66 -1.17 -0.45 -13.09
N CYS A 67 -1.63 -0.54 -11.83
CA CYS A 67 -1.13 -1.54 -10.89
C CYS A 67 -1.38 -2.98 -11.37
N GLU A 68 -2.56 -3.24 -11.93
CA GLU A 68 -2.93 -4.56 -12.44
C GLU A 68 -2.20 -4.90 -13.76
N LYS A 69 -2.30 -4.02 -14.76
CA LYS A 69 -1.75 -4.29 -16.10
C LYS A 69 -0.24 -4.39 -16.11
N LEU A 70 0.44 -3.56 -15.32
CA LEU A 70 1.90 -3.54 -15.25
C LEU A 70 2.46 -4.44 -14.15
N ARG A 71 1.62 -5.23 -13.48
CA ARG A 71 2.03 -6.16 -12.41
C ARG A 71 2.89 -5.49 -11.33
N ILE A 72 2.48 -4.28 -10.92
CA ILE A 72 3.16 -3.52 -9.85
C ILE A 72 3.04 -4.25 -8.50
N TYR A 73 2.06 -5.14 -8.37
CA TYR A 73 1.91 -6.10 -7.27
C TYR A 73 1.62 -7.50 -7.81
N ASN A 74 1.83 -8.53 -6.98
CA ASN A 74 1.42 -9.89 -7.28
C ASN A 74 0.07 -10.18 -6.60
N PRO A 75 -1.05 -10.31 -7.34
CA PRO A 75 -2.38 -10.50 -6.76
C PRO A 75 -2.56 -11.83 -6.04
N VAL A 76 -1.65 -12.79 -6.21
CA VAL A 76 -1.67 -14.06 -5.45
C VAL A 76 -1.28 -13.82 -3.99
N VAL A 77 -0.31 -12.93 -3.74
CA VAL A 77 0.33 -12.78 -2.42
C VAL A 77 0.20 -11.39 -1.81
N HIS A 78 -0.22 -10.38 -2.58
CA HIS A 78 -0.40 -9.01 -2.12
C HIS A 78 -1.86 -8.55 -2.24
N ASP A 79 -2.26 -7.63 -1.36
CA ASP A 79 -3.44 -6.78 -1.46
C ASP A 79 -3.00 -5.34 -1.77
N ILE A 80 -3.89 -4.55 -2.38
CA ILE A 80 -3.68 -3.11 -2.60
C ILE A 80 -4.82 -2.27 -2.04
N GLU A 81 -4.47 -1.13 -1.46
CA GLU A 81 -5.40 -0.03 -1.14
C GLU A 81 -5.06 1.16 -2.05
N VAL A 82 -6.08 1.76 -2.67
CA VAL A 82 -5.92 2.90 -3.57
C VAL A 82 -6.87 4.01 -3.17
N ARG A 83 -6.35 5.21 -2.95
CA ARG A 83 -7.13 6.37 -2.50
C ARG A 83 -6.52 7.69 -2.98
N ILE A 84 -7.32 8.75 -2.98
CA ILE A 84 -6.80 10.11 -3.23
C ILE A 84 -5.91 10.53 -2.07
N HIS A 85 -4.77 11.14 -2.39
CA HIS A 85 -3.90 11.78 -1.42
C HIS A 85 -4.61 13.01 -0.87
N ALA A 86 -4.72 13.09 0.46
CA ALA A 86 -5.46 14.14 1.17
C ALA A 86 -4.75 15.50 1.10
#